data_AF-A0AAQ3S4T4-F1
#
_entry.id   AF-A0AAQ3S4T4-F1
#
_cell.length_a   1.000
_cell.length_b   1.000
_cell.length_c   1.000
_cell.angle_alpha   90.00
_cell.angle_beta   90.00
_cell.angle_gamma   90.00
#
_symmetry.space_group_name_H-M   'P 1'
#
loop_
_entity.id
_entity.type
_entity.pdbx_description
1 polymer ?
#
loop_
_entity_poly.entity_id
_entity_poly.type
_entity_poly.pdbx_seq_one_letter_code
_entity_poly.pdbx_strand_id
1 'polypeptide(L)'
;MHDTFDAGQDLGGFFFLYGSKLGILILADESVEDSAIQADSRSLATLLLIRDIQARRLPYVAMASQVRGGSFSKGSWIGEMKQASDKSVIISEILDPRTKNLLSMSRISDYVLSNELVSMALAMVAEDRQINDVLEELFAEEGNEMHIRPADLYLFEGEELSFYEIMLRARQRREIVIGYRIANAERAVINPPAKTDRRKWSLKDVFVVITEKE
;
A
#
# COMPACT_ATOMS: atom_id res chain seq x y z
N MET A 1 6.85 22.00 29.83
CA MET A 1 5.62 22.75 29.50
C MET A 1 4.91 21.89 28.48
N HIS A 2 3.87 21.19 28.94
CA HIS A 2 3.09 20.25 28.15
C HIS A 2 2.18 21.04 27.21
N ASP A 3 2.28 20.82 25.90
CA ASP A 3 1.20 21.14 24.96
C ASP A 3 0.68 19.84 24.38
N THR A 4 -0.37 19.33 25.03
CA THR A 4 -1.33 18.38 24.49
C THR A 4 -2.11 19.06 23.37
N PHE A 5 -1.97 18.58 22.13
CA PHE A 5 -2.78 19.06 21.01
C PHE A 5 -4.07 18.23 20.93
N ASP A 6 -5.17 18.95 20.96
CA ASP A 6 -6.55 18.47 21.02
C ASP A 6 -6.94 17.73 19.74
N ALA A 7 -7.44 16.52 19.88
CA ALA A 7 -7.94 15.70 18.78
C ALA A 7 -9.37 16.14 18.46
N GLY A 8 -9.53 17.02 17.48
CA GLY A 8 -10.83 17.35 16.91
C GLY A 8 -11.46 16.12 16.27
N GLN A 9 -12.39 15.49 16.99
CA GLN A 9 -13.36 14.55 16.45
C GLN A 9 -14.36 15.31 15.58
N ASP A 10 -14.12 15.32 14.27
CA ASP A 10 -15.21 15.44 13.30
C ASP A 10 -14.68 14.99 11.94
N LEU A 11 -15.34 13.98 11.37
CA LEU A 11 -14.97 13.17 10.19
C LEU A 11 -13.99 12.02 10.52
N GLY A 12 -14.56 10.82 10.67
CA GLY A 12 -13.87 9.55 10.93
C GLY A 12 -12.91 9.11 9.82
N GLY A 13 -11.77 9.79 9.71
CA GLY A 13 -10.63 9.38 8.89
C GLY A 13 -9.35 9.64 9.66
N PHE A 14 -8.62 8.56 9.98
CA PHE A 14 -7.26 8.68 10.50
C PHE A 14 -6.30 8.84 9.32
N PHE A 15 -5.54 9.94 9.33
CA PHE A 15 -4.45 10.16 8.37
C PHE A 15 -3.16 9.56 8.93
N PHE A 16 -2.60 8.56 8.25
CA PHE A 16 -1.28 8.01 8.58
C PHE A 16 -0.23 8.52 7.59
N LEU A 17 0.87 9.07 8.12
CA LEU A 17 2.04 9.47 7.33
C LEU A 17 3.08 8.35 7.38
N TYR A 18 3.31 7.66 6.26
CA TYR A 18 4.43 6.72 6.09
C TYR A 18 5.35 7.23 4.96
N GLY A 19 6.41 7.96 5.33
CA GLY A 19 7.32 8.61 4.39
C GLY A 19 6.65 9.71 3.53
N SER A 20 7.21 9.98 2.34
CA SER A 20 6.74 11.03 1.41
C SER A 20 5.46 10.68 0.62
N LYS A 21 4.75 9.61 0.99
CA LYS A 21 3.47 9.21 0.38
C LYS A 21 2.36 9.22 1.43
N LEU A 22 1.31 9.97 1.16
CA LEU A 22 0.12 10.07 2.02
C LEU A 22 -0.75 8.82 1.85
N GLY A 23 -1.07 8.12 2.96
CA GLY A 23 -2.06 7.05 3.00
C GLY A 23 -3.34 7.50 3.71
N ILE A 24 -4.51 7.04 3.25
CA ILE A 24 -5.80 7.29 3.90
C ILE A 24 -6.38 5.93 4.30
N LEU A 25 -6.67 5.74 5.59
CA LEU A 25 -7.36 4.55 6.09
C LEU A 25 -8.77 4.93 6.53
N ILE A 26 -9.77 4.31 5.90
CA ILE A 26 -11.19 4.43 6.23
C ILE A 26 -11.56 3.19 7.04
N LEU A 27 -11.75 3.38 8.34
CA LEU A 27 -12.12 2.32 9.27
C LEU A 27 -13.64 2.21 9.39
N ALA A 28 -14.13 1.01 9.65
CA ALA A 28 -15.51 0.82 10.06
C ALA A 28 -15.74 1.55 11.40
N ASP A 29 -16.87 2.24 11.52
CA ASP A 29 -17.19 3.02 12.72
C ASP A 29 -17.83 2.11 13.79
N GLU A 30 -17.18 2.03 14.96
CA GLU A 30 -17.58 1.22 16.13
C GLU A 30 -19.03 1.51 16.56
N SER A 31 -19.50 2.74 16.38
CA SER A 31 -20.86 3.16 16.76
C SER A 31 -21.98 2.55 15.91
N VAL A 32 -21.65 1.89 14.79
CA VAL A 32 -22.61 1.22 13.89
C VAL A 32 -22.26 -0.26 13.63
N GLU A 33 -21.39 -0.86 14.45
CA GLU A 33 -20.91 -2.24 14.26
C GLU A 33 -22.00 -3.31 14.37
N ASP A 34 -23.13 -3.04 15.02
CA ASP A 34 -24.27 -3.99 15.10
C ASP A 34 -24.86 -4.32 13.72
N SER A 35 -24.51 -3.56 12.67
CA SER A 35 -24.83 -3.87 11.27
C SER A 35 -23.63 -3.67 10.36
N ALA A 36 -22.90 -4.75 10.08
CA ALA A 36 -21.78 -4.78 9.13
C ALA A 36 -22.13 -4.12 7.78
N ILE A 37 -23.37 -4.28 7.32
CA ILE A 37 -23.87 -3.66 6.07
C ILE A 37 -23.87 -2.13 6.16
N GLN A 38 -24.24 -1.57 7.31
CA GLN A 38 -24.29 -0.12 7.51
C GLN A 38 -22.89 0.48 7.63
N ALA A 39 -21.99 -0.19 8.34
CA ALA A 39 -20.58 0.20 8.42
C ALA A 39 -19.94 0.20 7.02
N ASP A 40 -20.08 -0.89 6.26
CA ASP A 40 -19.58 -1.01 4.88
C ASP A 40 -20.11 0.10 3.97
N SER A 41 -21.42 0.40 4.05
CA SER A 41 -22.03 1.47 3.25
C SER A 41 -21.41 2.84 3.54
N ARG A 42 -21.05 3.13 4.79
CA ARG A 42 -20.42 4.40 5.18
C ARG A 42 -18.96 4.46 4.73
N SER A 43 -18.23 3.36 4.85
CA SER A 43 -16.83 3.26 4.39
C SER A 43 -16.75 3.46 2.88
N LEU A 44 -17.62 2.80 2.11
CA LEU A 44 -17.69 2.96 0.65
C LEU A 44 -18.13 4.36 0.22
N ALA A 45 -19.11 4.95 0.90
CA ALA A 45 -19.54 6.32 0.62
C ALA A 45 -18.37 7.30 0.80
N THR A 46 -17.63 7.17 1.90
CA THR A 46 -16.44 7.99 2.18
C THR A 46 -15.37 7.79 1.12
N LEU A 47 -15.08 6.55 0.73
CA LEU A 47 -14.12 6.21 -0.31
C LEU A 47 -14.48 6.88 -1.64
N LEU A 48 -15.74 6.76 -2.07
CA LEU A 48 -16.22 7.34 -3.32
C LEU A 48 -16.19 8.87 -3.30
N LEU A 49 -16.56 9.50 -2.16
CA LEU A 49 -16.50 10.95 -2.00
C LEU A 49 -15.07 11.48 -2.08
N ILE A 50 -14.12 10.82 -1.41
CA ILE A 50 -12.70 11.20 -1.50
C ILE A 50 -12.20 11.09 -2.94
N ARG A 51 -12.55 10.00 -3.64
CA ARG A 51 -12.19 9.81 -5.05
C ARG A 51 -12.83 10.85 -5.97
N ASP A 52 -14.10 11.19 -5.77
CA ASP A 52 -14.77 12.24 -6.54
C ASP A 52 -14.13 13.62 -6.30
N ILE A 53 -13.78 13.95 -5.04
CA ILE A 53 -13.08 15.19 -4.71
C ILE A 53 -11.70 15.24 -5.37
N GLN A 54 -10.94 14.14 -5.34
CA GLN A 54 -9.65 14.04 -6.05
C GLN A 54 -9.85 14.24 -7.56
N ALA A 55 -10.83 13.56 -8.16
CA ALA A 55 -11.15 13.66 -9.58
C ALA A 55 -11.57 15.08 -10.03
N ARG A 56 -12.37 15.78 -9.23
CA ARG A 56 -12.84 17.16 -9.55
C ARG A 56 -11.77 18.23 -9.36
N ARG A 57 -10.77 17.99 -8.50
CA ARG A 57 -9.64 18.93 -8.33
C ARG A 57 -8.64 18.90 -9.50
N LEU A 58 -8.64 17.85 -10.33
CA LEU A 58 -7.76 17.69 -11.49
C LEU A 58 -7.99 18.71 -12.64
N PRO A 59 -9.21 18.96 -13.14
CA PRO A 59 -9.40 19.86 -14.29
C PRO A 59 -9.31 21.36 -13.98
N TYR A 60 -9.53 21.81 -12.73
CA TYR A 60 -9.50 23.26 -12.41
C TYR A 60 -8.08 23.86 -12.45
N VAL A 61 -7.05 23.06 -12.13
CA VAL A 61 -5.68 23.57 -11.94
C VAL A 61 -4.87 23.55 -13.25
N ALA A 62 -5.15 22.64 -14.19
CA ALA A 62 -4.51 22.61 -15.50
C ALA A 62 -4.75 23.91 -16.30
N MET A 63 -5.92 24.54 -16.13
CA MET A 63 -6.22 25.87 -16.67
C MET A 63 -5.53 27.01 -15.90
N ALA A 64 -5.38 26.90 -14.58
CA ALA A 64 -4.78 27.95 -13.75
C ALA A 64 -3.25 28.03 -13.88
N SER A 65 -2.56 26.91 -14.14
CA SER A 65 -1.10 26.86 -14.32
C SER A 65 -0.60 27.53 -15.60
N GLN A 66 -1.44 27.71 -16.62
CA GLN A 66 -1.07 28.45 -17.83
C GLN A 66 -1.14 29.98 -17.67
N VAL A 67 -1.78 30.49 -16.60
CA VAL A 67 -2.14 31.92 -16.50
C VAL A 67 -1.22 32.75 -15.58
N ARG A 68 -0.35 32.14 -14.77
CA ARG A 68 0.49 32.89 -13.82
C ARG A 68 1.98 32.54 -13.89
N GLY A 69 2.66 33.17 -14.83
CA GLY A 69 4.10 33.44 -14.72
C GLY A 69 4.34 34.60 -13.74
N GLY A 70 4.95 34.31 -12.59
CA GLY A 70 5.30 35.34 -11.61
C GLY A 70 5.81 34.75 -10.29
N SER A 71 7.08 35.03 -10.01
CA SER A 71 7.86 34.66 -8.82
C SER A 71 7.11 34.88 -7.50
N PHE A 72 6.94 33.83 -6.68
CA PHE A 72 6.93 33.91 -5.20
C PHE A 72 7.07 32.50 -4.59
N SER A 73 8.05 32.34 -3.71
CA SER A 73 8.39 31.14 -2.95
C SER A 73 7.36 30.85 -1.85
N LYS A 74 6.20 30.31 -2.24
CA LYS A 74 5.21 29.67 -1.35
C LYS A 74 4.53 28.45 -1.99
N GLY A 75 5.03 28.02 -3.17
CA GLY A 75 4.42 27.00 -4.04
C GLY A 75 4.99 25.59 -3.94
N SER A 76 6.05 25.34 -3.15
CA SER A 76 6.67 24.00 -3.03
C SER A 76 5.75 23.01 -2.30
N TRP A 77 5.30 23.36 -1.09
CA TRP A 77 4.48 22.48 -0.25
C TRP A 77 3.11 22.17 -0.84
N ILE A 78 2.47 23.13 -1.52
CA ILE A 78 1.15 22.92 -2.15
C ILE A 78 1.28 22.04 -3.41
N GLY A 79 2.40 22.10 -4.13
CA GLY A 79 2.70 21.20 -5.24
C GLY A 79 3.03 19.79 -4.77
N GLU A 80 3.85 19.66 -3.73
CA GLU A 80 4.25 18.39 -3.10
C GLU A 80 3.05 17.69 -2.44
N MET A 81 2.22 18.41 -1.67
CA MET A 81 0.98 17.88 -1.10
C MET A 81 -0.04 17.47 -2.16
N LYS A 82 -0.08 18.16 -3.32
CA LYS A 82 -0.96 17.80 -4.45
C LYS A 82 -0.50 16.55 -5.18
N GLN A 83 0.81 16.40 -5.39
CA GLN A 83 1.36 15.18 -5.99
C GLN A 83 1.20 13.97 -5.04
N ALA A 84 1.23 14.22 -3.73
CA ALA A 84 0.91 13.22 -2.70
C ALA A 84 -0.58 12.86 -2.67
N SER A 85 -1.51 13.81 -2.91
CA SER A 85 -2.95 13.52 -2.93
C SER A 85 -3.37 12.68 -4.14
N ASP A 86 -2.82 12.97 -5.32
CA ASP A 86 -3.18 12.28 -6.58
C ASP A 86 -2.66 10.83 -6.63
N LYS A 87 -1.67 10.50 -5.80
CA LYS A 87 -1.07 9.16 -5.64
C LYS A 87 -1.36 8.54 -4.27
N SER A 88 -2.29 9.12 -3.51
CA SER A 88 -2.62 8.61 -2.18
C SER A 88 -3.22 7.21 -2.28
N VAL A 89 -2.68 6.30 -1.48
CA VAL A 89 -3.24 4.96 -1.30
C VAL A 89 -4.38 5.11 -0.31
N ILE A 90 -5.60 4.76 -0.75
CA ILE A 90 -6.78 4.77 0.12
C ILE A 90 -7.12 3.32 0.42
N ILE A 91 -7.21 2.95 1.69
CA ILE A 91 -7.62 1.61 2.11
C ILE A 91 -8.90 1.78 2.93
N SER A 92 -9.90 0.98 2.63
CA SER A 92 -11.21 0.95 3.29
C SER A 92 -11.42 -0.42 3.90
N GLU A 93 -11.74 -0.43 5.18
CA GLU A 93 -12.18 -1.63 5.87
C GLU A 93 -13.60 -2.02 5.44
N ILE A 94 -13.83 -3.31 5.21
CA ILE A 94 -15.11 -3.93 4.86
C ILE A 94 -15.31 -5.17 5.74
N LEU A 95 -16.39 -5.17 6.50
CA LEU A 95 -16.71 -6.20 7.47
C LEU A 95 -17.44 -7.38 6.84
N ASP A 96 -18.37 -7.16 5.90
CA ASP A 96 -19.13 -8.24 5.24
C ASP A 96 -18.38 -8.79 4.00
N PRO A 97 -17.98 -10.08 3.98
CA PRO A 97 -17.37 -10.71 2.81
C PRO A 97 -18.25 -10.66 1.56
N ARG A 98 -19.58 -10.58 1.69
CA ARG A 98 -20.51 -10.45 0.56
C ARG A 98 -20.34 -9.10 -0.14
N THR A 99 -20.19 -8.03 0.63
CA THR A 99 -19.91 -6.68 0.10
C THR A 99 -18.60 -6.70 -0.69
N LYS A 100 -17.53 -7.28 -0.13
CA LYS A 100 -16.25 -7.45 -0.83
C LYS A 100 -16.41 -8.19 -2.15
N ASN A 101 -17.15 -9.29 -2.16
CA ASN A 101 -17.37 -10.10 -3.37
C ASN A 101 -18.09 -9.31 -4.47
N LEU A 102 -19.05 -8.46 -4.11
CA LEU A 102 -19.69 -7.56 -5.08
C LEU A 102 -18.73 -6.52 -5.63
N LEU A 103 -17.81 -6.01 -4.80
CA LEU A 103 -16.82 -5.02 -5.19
C LEU A 103 -15.66 -5.60 -6.02
N SER A 104 -15.43 -6.92 -5.96
CA SER A 104 -14.35 -7.61 -6.67
C SER A 104 -14.39 -7.43 -8.19
N MET A 105 -15.57 -7.16 -8.76
CA MET A 105 -15.76 -6.87 -10.18
C MET A 105 -15.48 -5.41 -10.56
N SER A 106 -15.17 -4.56 -9.58
CA SER A 106 -14.93 -3.12 -9.77
C SER A 106 -13.49 -2.74 -9.43
N ARG A 107 -13.03 -1.60 -9.98
CA ARG A 107 -11.74 -0.97 -9.62
C ARG A 107 -11.66 -0.49 -8.16
N ILE A 108 -12.73 -0.67 -7.38
CA ILE A 108 -12.80 -0.32 -5.95
C ILE A 108 -12.16 -1.42 -5.10
N SER A 109 -12.08 -2.67 -5.60
CA SER A 109 -11.55 -3.82 -4.87
C SER A 109 -10.08 -3.68 -4.45
N ASP A 110 -9.27 -2.93 -5.21
CA ASP A 110 -7.85 -2.66 -4.89
C ASP A 110 -7.65 -1.86 -3.59
N TYR A 111 -8.74 -1.29 -3.05
CA TYR A 111 -8.74 -0.39 -1.90
C TYR A 111 -9.50 -0.98 -0.71
N VAL A 112 -9.85 -2.27 -0.74
CA VAL A 112 -10.69 -2.90 0.28
C VAL A 112 -9.90 -3.93 1.08
N LEU A 113 -9.83 -3.72 2.39
CA LEU A 113 -9.35 -4.70 3.36
C LEU A 113 -10.54 -5.33 4.07
N SER A 114 -10.56 -6.65 4.19
CA SER A 114 -11.70 -7.38 4.76
C SER A 114 -11.29 -8.36 5.85
N ASN A 115 -12.23 -8.71 6.72
CA ASN A 115 -12.08 -9.75 7.75
C ASN A 115 -11.75 -11.16 7.20
N GLU A 116 -11.79 -11.37 5.88
CA GLU A 116 -11.22 -12.56 5.24
C GLU A 116 -9.73 -12.74 5.53
N LEU A 117 -8.94 -11.66 5.68
CA LEU A 117 -7.52 -11.78 6.03
C LEU A 117 -7.33 -12.45 7.40
N VAL A 118 -8.18 -12.10 8.37
CA VAL A 118 -8.22 -12.72 9.69
C VAL A 118 -8.59 -14.20 9.58
N SER A 119 -9.59 -14.52 8.75
CA SER A 119 -10.01 -15.90 8.51
C SER A 119 -8.89 -16.74 7.89
N MET A 120 -8.12 -16.18 6.94
CA MET A 120 -6.95 -16.83 6.37
C MET A 120 -5.84 -17.02 7.40
N ALA A 121 -5.56 -16.01 8.23
CA ALA A 121 -4.57 -16.13 9.30
C ALA A 121 -4.92 -17.26 10.28
N LEU A 122 -6.19 -17.32 10.73
CA LEU A 122 -6.67 -18.40 11.59
C LEU A 122 -6.56 -19.76 10.93
N ALA A 123 -6.87 -19.87 9.64
CA ALA A 123 -6.73 -21.14 8.90
C ALA A 123 -5.26 -21.59 8.81
N MET A 124 -4.33 -20.66 8.51
CA MET A 124 -2.89 -20.96 8.47
C MET A 124 -2.38 -21.47 9.82
N VAL A 125 -2.76 -20.83 10.93
CA VAL A 125 -2.38 -21.25 12.29
C VAL A 125 -3.05 -22.55 12.70
N ALA A 126 -4.28 -22.80 12.21
CA ALA A 126 -4.99 -24.06 12.46
C ALA A 126 -4.35 -25.25 11.73
N GLU A 127 -3.77 -25.03 10.54
CA GLU A 127 -2.99 -26.05 9.82
C GLU A 127 -1.64 -26.30 10.49
N ASP A 128 -0.90 -25.25 10.84
CA ASP A 128 0.39 -25.36 11.54
C ASP A 128 0.55 -24.23 12.57
N ARG A 129 0.63 -24.62 13.85
CA ARG A 129 0.77 -23.69 14.97
C ARG A 129 2.06 -22.88 14.91
N GLN A 130 3.11 -23.39 14.29
CA GLN A 130 4.40 -22.68 14.17
C GLN A 130 4.28 -21.44 13.26
N ILE A 131 3.25 -21.37 12.42
CA ILE A 131 2.99 -20.20 11.56
C ILE A 131 2.56 -18.98 12.39
N ASN A 132 2.02 -19.17 13.59
CA ASN A 132 1.65 -18.06 14.45
C ASN A 132 2.86 -17.18 14.77
N ASP A 133 3.99 -17.79 15.14
CA ASP A 133 5.22 -17.07 15.48
C ASP A 133 5.75 -16.28 14.26
N VAL A 134 5.64 -16.85 13.06
CA VAL A 134 6.04 -16.18 11.80
C VAL A 134 5.14 -14.98 11.50
N LEU A 135 3.82 -15.12 11.67
CA LEU A 135 2.87 -14.03 11.45
C LEU A 135 3.04 -12.92 12.50
N GLU A 136 3.26 -13.29 13.76
CA GLU A 136 3.53 -12.34 14.84
C GLU A 136 4.78 -11.52 14.54
N GLU A 137 5.88 -12.13 14.10
CA GLU A 137 7.09 -11.40 13.71
C GLU A 137 6.83 -10.45 12.52
N LEU A 138 6.16 -10.92 11.46
CA LEU A 138 5.92 -10.10 10.27
C LEU A 138 4.96 -8.92 10.49
N PHE A 139 4.12 -8.97 11.53
CA PHE A 139 3.21 -7.89 11.91
C PHE A 139 3.70 -7.06 13.10
N ALA A 140 4.79 -7.47 13.75
CA ALA A 140 5.39 -6.73 14.84
C ALA A 140 6.02 -5.41 14.34
N GLU A 141 6.15 -4.45 15.26
CA GLU A 141 6.89 -3.23 14.98
C GLU A 141 8.39 -3.48 14.88
N GLU A 142 8.90 -4.50 15.59
CA GLU A 142 10.30 -4.91 15.63
C GLU A 142 10.52 -6.23 14.89
N GLY A 143 11.71 -6.43 14.31
CA GLY A 143 12.07 -7.66 13.61
C GLY A 143 11.98 -7.54 12.09
N ASN A 144 11.72 -8.68 11.44
CA ASN A 144 11.65 -8.77 9.99
C ASN A 144 10.27 -8.34 9.48
N GLU A 145 10.25 -7.50 8.45
CA GLU A 145 9.03 -7.10 7.76
C GLU A 145 9.18 -7.25 6.23
N MET A 146 8.04 -7.20 5.53
CA MET A 146 8.02 -7.30 4.08
C MET A 146 8.18 -5.92 3.42
N HIS A 147 9.18 -5.79 2.55
CA HIS A 147 9.48 -4.59 1.79
C HIS A 147 9.37 -4.78 0.28
N ILE A 148 8.99 -3.71 -0.42
CA ILE A 148 9.14 -3.60 -1.86
C ILE A 148 10.36 -2.75 -2.15
N ARG A 149 11.41 -3.36 -2.70
CA ARG A 149 12.68 -2.73 -2.99
C ARG A 149 12.83 -2.46 -4.49
N PRO A 150 13.37 -1.29 -4.89
CA PRO A 150 13.64 -1.00 -6.29
C PRO A 150 14.77 -1.89 -6.84
N ALA A 151 14.74 -2.17 -8.15
CA ALA A 151 15.69 -3.09 -8.78
C ALA A 151 17.14 -2.58 -8.80
N ASP A 152 17.36 -1.25 -8.79
CA ASP A 152 18.68 -0.62 -8.78
C ASP A 152 19.56 -1.00 -7.57
N LEU A 153 18.96 -1.52 -6.49
CA LEU A 153 19.70 -2.05 -5.34
C LEU A 153 20.40 -3.38 -5.62
N TYR A 154 19.97 -4.13 -6.63
CA TYR A 154 20.43 -5.49 -6.90
C TYR A 154 21.05 -5.67 -8.29
N LEU A 155 20.70 -4.85 -9.27
CA LEU A 155 21.08 -5.07 -10.67
C LEU A 155 21.20 -3.76 -11.46
N PHE A 156 21.84 -3.85 -12.63
CA PHE A 156 21.94 -2.75 -13.59
C PHE A 156 20.86 -2.85 -14.68
N GLU A 157 20.56 -1.73 -15.35
CA GLU A 157 19.55 -1.71 -16.43
C GLU A 157 19.91 -2.70 -17.54
N GLY A 158 18.98 -3.61 -17.85
CA GLY A 158 19.14 -4.59 -18.90
C GLY A 158 20.07 -5.75 -18.56
N GLU A 159 20.46 -5.92 -17.30
CA GLU A 159 21.27 -7.04 -16.85
C GLU A 159 20.49 -8.36 -16.95
N GLU A 160 21.17 -9.42 -17.39
CA GLU A 160 20.58 -10.76 -17.51
C GLU A 160 20.98 -11.64 -16.32
N LEU A 161 20.03 -11.84 -15.41
CA LEU A 161 20.24 -12.60 -14.17
C LEU A 161 19.09 -13.57 -13.94
N SER A 162 19.40 -14.68 -13.28
CA SER A 162 18.42 -15.59 -12.70
C SER A 162 17.92 -15.04 -11.37
N PHE A 163 16.76 -15.53 -10.91
CA PHE A 163 16.21 -15.14 -9.62
C PHE A 163 17.14 -15.53 -8.45
N TYR A 164 17.85 -16.66 -8.55
CA TYR A 164 18.86 -17.04 -7.55
C TYR A 164 20.04 -16.09 -7.49
N GLU A 165 20.52 -15.58 -8.63
CA GLU A 165 21.61 -14.61 -8.65
C GLU A 165 21.21 -13.30 -7.96
N ILE A 166 19.97 -12.85 -8.16
CA ILE A 166 19.42 -11.69 -7.43
C ILE A 166 19.32 -11.99 -5.93
N MET A 167 18.82 -13.17 -5.55
CA MET A 167 18.73 -13.59 -4.16
C MET A 167 20.11 -13.58 -3.48
N LEU A 168 21.16 -14.06 -4.16
CA LEU A 168 22.53 -14.03 -3.63
C LEU A 168 23.04 -12.60 -3.40
N ARG A 169 22.71 -11.65 -4.29
CA ARG A 169 23.07 -10.23 -4.10
C ARG A 169 22.29 -9.61 -2.94
N ALA A 170 21.00 -9.88 -2.83
CA ALA A 170 20.18 -9.41 -1.72
C ALA A 170 20.65 -9.95 -0.37
N ARG A 171 21.17 -11.18 -0.31
CA ARG A 171 21.75 -11.74 0.92
C ARG A 171 22.97 -10.97 1.43
N GLN A 172 23.73 -10.31 0.55
CA GLN A 172 24.82 -9.42 0.97
C GLN A 172 24.31 -8.19 1.75
N ARG A 173 23.03 -7.85 1.57
CA ARG A 173 22.30 -6.81 2.30
C ARG A 173 21.47 -7.34 3.46
N ARG A 174 21.62 -8.63 3.81
CA ARG A 174 20.79 -9.35 4.80
C ARG A 174 19.30 -9.45 4.43
N GLU A 175 18.96 -9.31 3.16
CA GLU A 175 17.59 -9.38 2.68
C GLU A 175 17.29 -10.78 2.10
N ILE A 176 16.03 -11.22 2.22
CA ILE A 176 15.53 -12.46 1.63
C ILE A 176 14.53 -12.09 0.53
N VAL A 177 14.93 -12.25 -0.74
CA VAL A 177 14.02 -12.00 -1.88
C VAL A 177 13.05 -13.17 -2.02
N ILE A 178 11.76 -12.88 -1.85
CA ILE A 178 10.68 -13.86 -1.95
C ILE A 178 9.91 -13.76 -3.27
N GLY A 179 10.04 -12.64 -3.99
CA GLY A 179 9.34 -12.44 -5.26
C GLY A 179 9.74 -11.19 -6.00
N TYR A 180 9.03 -10.90 -7.09
CA TYR A 180 9.22 -9.69 -7.89
C TYR A 180 7.92 -9.25 -8.56
N ARG A 181 7.87 -7.99 -8.99
CA ARG A 181 6.84 -7.48 -9.91
C ARG A 181 7.54 -6.76 -11.05
N ILE A 182 7.22 -7.17 -12.27
CA ILE A 182 7.71 -6.54 -13.49
C ILE A 182 7.03 -5.17 -13.64
N ALA A 183 7.72 -4.19 -14.20
CA ALA A 183 7.25 -2.80 -14.34
C ALA A 183 5.79 -2.65 -14.83
N ASN A 184 5.37 -3.48 -15.78
CA ASN A 184 4.04 -3.42 -16.40
C ASN A 184 3.10 -4.56 -15.95
N ALA A 185 3.49 -5.32 -14.93
CA ALA A 185 2.65 -6.37 -14.39
C ALA A 185 1.75 -5.81 -13.28
N GLU A 186 0.47 -6.19 -13.31
CA GLU A 186 -0.49 -5.79 -12.27
C GLU A 186 -0.20 -6.49 -10.93
N ARG A 187 0.31 -7.72 -10.98
CA ARG A 187 0.52 -8.57 -9.79
C ARG A 187 1.99 -8.93 -9.60
N ALA A 188 2.40 -8.98 -8.34
CA ALA A 188 3.67 -9.57 -7.95
C ALA A 188 3.63 -11.10 -8.06
N VAL A 189 4.76 -11.69 -8.41
CA VAL A 189 4.96 -13.14 -8.40
C VAL A 189 5.79 -13.49 -7.17
N ILE A 190 5.14 -14.10 -6.18
CA ILE A 190 5.79 -14.65 -4.99
C ILE A 190 6.21 -16.09 -5.29
N ASN A 191 7.42 -16.46 -4.87
CA ASN A 191 8.03 -17.77 -5.10
C ASN A 191 8.00 -18.20 -6.59
N PRO A 192 8.72 -17.51 -7.49
CA PRO A 192 8.70 -17.82 -8.92
C PRO A 192 9.16 -19.27 -9.19
N PRO A 193 8.54 -20.00 -10.14
CA PRO A 193 8.84 -21.42 -10.36
C PRO A 193 10.21 -21.64 -11.01
N ALA A 194 10.56 -20.84 -12.03
CA ALA A 194 11.80 -20.97 -12.79
C ALA A 194 12.92 -20.07 -12.23
N LYS A 195 13.50 -20.45 -11.10
CA LYS A 195 14.47 -19.59 -10.37
C LYS A 195 15.87 -19.53 -11.01
N THR A 196 16.22 -20.51 -11.83
CA THR A 196 17.51 -20.63 -12.53
C THR A 196 17.53 -19.94 -13.89
N ASP A 197 16.37 -19.71 -14.48
CA ASP A 197 16.27 -19.17 -15.82
C ASP A 197 16.70 -17.70 -15.78
N ARG A 198 17.70 -17.38 -16.61
CA ARG A 198 18.16 -16.01 -16.74
C ARG A 198 17.17 -15.21 -17.56
N ARG A 199 16.92 -14.00 -17.10
CA ARG A 199 16.07 -13.04 -17.81
C ARG A 199 16.68 -11.66 -17.73
N LYS A 200 16.33 -10.85 -18.71
CA LYS A 200 16.65 -9.43 -18.72
C LYS A 200 15.74 -8.69 -17.74
N TRP A 201 16.34 -7.91 -16.86
CA TRP A 201 15.65 -7.09 -15.88
C TRP A 201 15.72 -5.61 -16.25
N SER A 202 14.73 -4.84 -15.79
CA SER A 202 14.72 -3.37 -15.91
C SER A 202 14.77 -2.74 -14.52
N LEU A 203 15.31 -1.52 -14.41
CA LEU A 203 15.30 -0.74 -13.17
C LEU A 203 13.87 -0.33 -12.74
N LYS A 204 12.89 -0.48 -13.63
CA LYS A 204 11.47 -0.28 -13.32
C LYS A 204 10.81 -1.49 -12.63
N ASP A 205 11.49 -2.64 -12.65
CA ASP A 205 11.04 -3.81 -11.90
C ASP A 205 11.25 -3.56 -10.40
N VAL A 206 10.50 -4.28 -9.57
CA VAL A 206 10.63 -4.22 -8.11
C VAL A 206 10.71 -5.62 -7.53
N PHE A 207 11.43 -5.76 -6.43
CA PHE A 207 11.60 -7.02 -5.70
C PHE A 207 10.85 -6.97 -4.38
N VAL A 208 10.26 -8.10 -4.02
CA VAL A 208 9.59 -8.30 -2.72
C VAL A 208 10.58 -9.02 -1.83
N VAL A 209 10.93 -8.41 -0.70
CA VAL A 209 11.94 -8.92 0.22
C VAL A 209 11.42 -8.97 1.65
N ILE A 210 11.99 -9.86 2.46
CA ILE A 210 11.89 -9.84 3.91
C ILE A 210 13.22 -9.30 4.45
N THR A 211 13.15 -8.30 5.32
CA THR A 211 14.32 -7.66 5.92
C THR A 211 13.98 -7.05 7.27
N GLU A 212 14.97 -6.94 8.15
CA GLU A 212 14.87 -6.13 9.36
C GLU A 212 14.71 -4.65 9.01
N LYS A 213 14.05 -3.89 9.91
CA LYS A 213 13.99 -2.43 9.83
C LYS A 213 15.39 -1.80 9.95
N GLU A 214 15.63 -0.75 9.16
CA GLU A 214 16.81 0.12 9.24
C GLU A 214 16.77 1.08 10.43
#